data_AF-A0A8J3ZYB3-F1
#
_entry.id   AF-A0A8J3ZYB3-F1
#
_cell.length_a   1.000
_cell.length_b   1.000
_cell.length_c   1.000
_cell.angle_alpha   90.00
_cell.angle_beta   90.00
_cell.angle_gamma   90.00
#
_symmetry.space_group_name_H-M   'P 1'
#
loop_
_entity.id
_entity.type
_entity.pdbx_description
1 polymer ?
#
loop_
_entity_poly.entity_id
_entity_poly.type
_entity_poly.pdbx_seq_one_letter_code
_entity_poly.pdbx_strand_id
1 'polypeptide(L)'
;MSSALSERALPPRAVAAAPRERFLYLDVLRAAALVRVVVYHVLGFAWIPIVFPAMGVMFAVAGSLMARSLDRSGARVIRSRVRRLLPALWGLGAVAVPVMLLQGWTDAPASKLGWGELVWWLVPLHTPPGGGRWGWSFTVMLWYLVTYLWLVLLSPVLLMVYRRWPRLSLAVAIGVPVAVDLGVLTPGGYFTDAMWNVSTYVCCWLLGFAHQDGWLRRLTDRQFFVAATTLAVAGAGVVLWYGLRTGTFDLNHVPVGRSLWSAAFVLVVLRFEPRMAWLRARRWATTAVAAVNRRAVTIYLWHLPGGIVALLVVQRLGLSGATWWVALLAAVGVMTAVAVLVFGWIEDLSAGRPAQLLPWTRRRPAPVCADAVAGQDSPAPVSPAPAGITTTGSPAPVAVAAGNRPWGAPLVLGLVAVLALGLTGVAVASPGPPTASPQRQPQAQETRYISDLPYTAIANGLGPVERDSTNGGDEPEDGAPIEVDGIGYEHGLGVYPFSRIRVARPAECHRFVAVVAAVAPAGNADPARIGFTVWGDDRPLYRSGPMTPRDGGRHVTLELRDVERIELVVTTRRDGGLPATAVWADAQFQC
;
A
#
# COMPACT_ATOMS: atom_id res chain seq x y z
N MET A 1 34.78 -64.80 -33.66
CA MET A 1 33.76 -63.81 -34.09
C MET A 1 32.80 -63.65 -32.91
N SER A 2 33.00 -62.69 -32.01
CA SER A 2 32.49 -61.30 -32.10
C SER A 2 30.97 -61.31 -32.28
N SER A 3 30.13 -60.90 -31.32
CA SER A 3 30.09 -59.59 -30.69
C SER A 3 29.28 -59.61 -29.38
N ALA A 4 29.90 -59.19 -28.27
CA ALA A 4 29.19 -58.77 -27.06
C ALA A 4 28.73 -57.32 -27.27
N LEU A 5 27.42 -57.11 -27.40
CA LEU A 5 26.85 -55.77 -27.50
C LEU A 5 26.79 -55.13 -26.11
N SER A 6 27.54 -54.04 -26.00
CA SER A 6 27.54 -53.06 -24.92
C SER A 6 26.13 -52.62 -24.54
N GLU A 7 25.65 -53.05 -23.38
CA GLU A 7 24.46 -52.50 -22.74
C GLU A 7 24.83 -51.14 -22.15
N ARG A 8 24.60 -50.07 -22.93
CA ARG A 8 24.72 -48.68 -22.48
C ARG A 8 23.76 -48.45 -21.32
N ALA A 9 24.31 -48.27 -20.12
CA ALA A 9 23.60 -47.67 -18.99
C ALA A 9 22.96 -46.34 -19.43
N LEU A 10 21.63 -46.29 -19.44
CA LEU A 10 20.86 -45.07 -19.62
C LEU A 10 21.17 -44.11 -18.46
N PRO A 11 21.49 -42.82 -18.71
CA PRO A 11 21.68 -41.87 -17.62
C PRO A 11 20.33 -41.64 -16.91
N PRO A 12 20.33 -41.46 -15.57
CA PRO A 12 19.10 -41.14 -14.84
C PRO A 12 18.60 -39.75 -15.26
N ARG A 13 17.63 -39.72 -16.18
CA ARG A 13 16.92 -38.49 -16.56
C ARG A 13 15.79 -38.21 -15.56
N ALA A 14 15.89 -37.03 -14.95
CA ALA A 14 14.78 -36.15 -14.61
C ALA A 14 13.82 -36.57 -13.48
N VAL A 15 14.26 -36.48 -12.22
CA VAL A 15 13.31 -36.33 -11.07
C VAL A 15 13.59 -35.07 -10.21
N ALA A 16 14.67 -34.31 -10.45
CA ALA A 16 15.06 -33.19 -9.57
C ALA A 16 14.60 -31.77 -10.00
N ALA A 17 13.76 -31.61 -11.03
CA ALA A 17 13.43 -30.29 -11.59
C ALA A 17 12.27 -29.56 -10.89
N ALA A 18 11.26 -30.29 -10.37
CA ALA A 18 10.01 -29.71 -9.87
C ALA A 18 10.14 -28.69 -8.72
N PRO A 19 11.01 -28.88 -7.71
CA PRO A 19 11.11 -27.92 -6.60
C PRO A 19 11.67 -26.56 -7.04
N ARG A 20 12.62 -26.54 -7.99
CA ARG A 20 13.32 -25.30 -8.40
C ARG A 20 12.44 -24.37 -9.25
N GLU A 21 11.54 -24.92 -10.06
CA GLU A 21 10.65 -24.09 -10.91
C GLU A 21 9.65 -23.29 -10.09
N ARG A 22 9.10 -23.91 -9.05
CA ARG A 22 8.15 -23.29 -8.13
C ARG A 22 8.71 -22.07 -7.43
N PHE A 23 9.97 -22.13 -6.96
CA PHE A 23 10.61 -20.99 -6.30
C PHE A 23 10.84 -19.82 -7.26
N LEU A 24 11.20 -20.09 -8.51
CA LEU A 24 11.39 -19.04 -9.49
C LEU A 24 10.08 -18.30 -9.79
N TYR A 25 8.96 -19.01 -9.89
CA TYR A 25 7.66 -18.38 -10.13
C TYR A 25 7.27 -17.44 -8.97
N LEU A 26 7.40 -17.89 -7.73
CA LEU A 26 7.13 -17.07 -6.54
C LEU A 26 8.07 -15.84 -6.45
N ASP A 27 9.34 -16.00 -6.84
CA ASP A 27 10.29 -14.88 -6.90
C ASP A 27 9.91 -13.87 -7.98
N VAL A 28 9.39 -14.31 -9.13
CA VAL A 28 8.88 -13.43 -10.18
C VAL A 28 7.66 -12.65 -9.71
N LEU A 29 6.71 -13.31 -9.03
CA LEU A 29 5.53 -12.63 -8.48
C LEU A 29 5.90 -11.54 -7.48
N ARG A 30 6.88 -11.81 -6.61
CA ARG A 30 7.38 -10.82 -5.65
C ARG A 30 8.05 -9.64 -6.34
N ALA A 31 8.90 -9.90 -7.33
CA ALA A 31 9.55 -8.84 -8.09
C ALA A 31 8.53 -7.99 -8.87
N ALA A 32 7.56 -8.64 -9.54
CA ALA A 32 6.49 -7.95 -10.25
C ALA A 32 5.62 -7.12 -9.30
N ALA A 33 5.27 -7.65 -8.13
CA ALA A 33 4.53 -6.91 -7.11
C ALA A 33 5.29 -5.67 -6.63
N LEU A 34 6.58 -5.79 -6.35
CA LEU A 34 7.40 -4.67 -5.91
C LEU A 34 7.53 -3.59 -7.00
N VAL A 35 7.79 -3.98 -8.25
CA VAL A 35 7.84 -3.03 -9.37
C VAL A 35 6.50 -2.34 -9.54
N ARG A 36 5.39 -3.09 -9.49
CA ARG A 36 4.04 -2.53 -9.56
C ARG A 36 3.79 -1.52 -8.45
N VAL A 37 4.23 -1.79 -7.21
CA VAL A 37 4.08 -0.85 -6.08
C VAL A 37 4.76 0.47 -6.42
N VAL A 38 5.99 0.46 -6.92
CA VAL A 38 6.70 1.68 -7.32
C VAL A 38 5.95 2.40 -8.44
N VAL A 39 5.56 1.68 -9.49
CA VAL A 39 4.84 2.26 -10.64
C VAL A 39 3.52 2.90 -10.23
N TYR A 40 2.75 2.28 -9.33
CA TYR A 40 1.50 2.85 -8.82
C TYR A 40 1.74 4.15 -8.04
N HIS A 41 2.75 4.23 -7.18
CA HIS A 41 3.04 5.46 -6.44
C HIS A 41 3.53 6.60 -7.34
N VAL A 42 4.08 6.27 -8.52
CA VAL A 42 4.44 7.30 -9.51
C VAL A 42 3.22 7.72 -10.32
N LEU A 43 2.40 6.78 -10.81
CA LEU A 43 1.34 7.06 -11.78
C LEU A 43 -0.04 7.35 -11.18
N GLY A 44 -0.34 6.83 -9.99
CA GLY A 44 -1.63 7.01 -9.30
C GLY A 44 -2.85 6.36 -9.96
N PHE A 45 -2.70 5.64 -11.09
CA PHE A 45 -3.88 5.13 -11.80
C PHE A 45 -4.61 4.01 -11.05
N ALA A 46 -5.90 4.23 -10.79
CA ALA A 46 -6.79 3.32 -10.04
C ALA A 46 -6.96 1.92 -10.66
N TRP A 47 -6.72 1.75 -11.97
CA TRP A 47 -6.83 0.44 -12.62
C TRP A 47 -5.60 -0.47 -12.36
N ILE A 48 -4.43 0.10 -12.07
CA ILE A 48 -3.20 -0.67 -11.79
C ILE A 48 -3.43 -1.66 -10.64
N PRO A 49 -4.04 -1.28 -9.50
CA PRO A 49 -4.28 -2.21 -8.41
C PRO A 49 -5.36 -3.25 -8.67
N ILE A 50 -6.30 -2.98 -9.58
CA ILE A 50 -7.31 -3.93 -10.03
C ILE A 50 -6.63 -5.03 -10.87
N VAL A 51 -5.78 -4.65 -11.83
CA VAL A 51 -5.10 -5.60 -12.72
C VAL A 51 -4.11 -6.49 -11.96
N PHE A 52 -3.39 -5.93 -11.00
CA PHE A 52 -2.42 -6.68 -10.22
C PHE A 52 -2.43 -6.23 -8.76
N PRO A 53 -3.16 -6.88 -7.84
CA PRO A 53 -3.21 -6.51 -6.42
C PRO A 53 -1.91 -6.90 -5.69
N ALA A 54 -0.88 -6.07 -5.84
CA ALA A 54 0.49 -6.35 -5.42
C ALA A 54 0.62 -6.69 -3.93
N MET A 55 -0.07 -5.95 -3.04
CA MET A 55 0.03 -6.17 -1.60
C MET A 55 -0.51 -7.55 -1.19
N GLY A 56 -1.67 -7.95 -1.72
CA GLY A 56 -2.23 -9.28 -1.50
C GLY A 56 -1.30 -10.39 -1.99
N VAL A 57 -0.72 -10.23 -3.18
CA VAL A 57 0.27 -11.16 -3.73
C VAL A 57 1.50 -11.27 -2.84
N MET A 58 2.05 -10.14 -2.37
CA MET A 58 3.22 -10.14 -1.48
C MET A 58 2.94 -10.88 -0.16
N PHE A 59 1.79 -10.64 0.46
CA PHE A 59 1.39 -11.36 1.69
C PHE A 59 1.15 -12.85 1.44
N ALA A 60 0.56 -13.22 0.31
CA ALA A 60 0.33 -14.63 -0.01
C ALA A 60 1.63 -15.40 -0.26
N VAL A 61 2.56 -14.83 -1.04
CA VAL A 61 3.88 -15.44 -1.25
C VAL A 61 4.65 -15.51 0.06
N ALA A 62 4.61 -14.46 0.89
CA ALA A 62 5.23 -14.46 2.21
C ALA A 62 4.66 -15.55 3.12
N GLY A 63 3.34 -15.71 3.17
CA GLY A 63 2.66 -16.78 3.90
C GLY A 63 3.13 -18.16 3.46
N SER A 64 3.20 -18.40 2.14
CA SER A 64 3.71 -19.68 1.60
C SER A 64 5.14 -19.98 2.02
N LEU A 65 6.03 -18.97 1.97
CA LEU A 65 7.41 -19.11 2.44
C LEU A 65 7.49 -19.26 3.96
N MET A 66 6.60 -18.64 4.71
CA MET A 66 6.54 -18.70 6.17
C MET A 66 6.12 -20.10 6.65
N ALA A 67 5.05 -20.69 6.10
CA ALA A 67 4.64 -22.05 6.43
C ALA A 67 5.80 -23.05 6.27
N ARG A 68 6.49 -22.99 5.12
CA ARG A 68 7.66 -23.83 4.85
C ARG A 68 8.80 -23.61 5.84
N SER A 69 9.00 -22.35 6.26
CA SER A 69 10.08 -22.00 7.18
C SER A 69 9.75 -22.43 8.61
N LEU A 70 8.48 -22.35 9.02
CA LEU A 70 7.99 -22.87 10.30
C LEU A 70 8.15 -24.38 10.38
N ASP A 71 7.84 -25.12 9.31
CA ASP A 71 8.04 -26.59 9.27
C ASP A 71 9.51 -26.99 9.47
N ARG A 72 10.46 -26.16 9.04
CA ARG A 72 11.90 -26.47 9.10
C ARG A 72 12.59 -26.00 10.37
N SER A 73 12.14 -24.88 10.92
CA SER A 73 12.90 -24.16 11.95
C SER A 73 12.04 -23.74 13.15
N GLY A 74 10.76 -24.09 13.17
CA GLY A 74 9.82 -23.71 14.22
C GLY A 74 9.80 -22.20 14.46
N ALA A 75 9.60 -21.81 15.71
CA ALA A 75 9.54 -20.40 16.12
C ALA A 75 10.85 -19.62 15.86
N ARG A 76 12.00 -20.29 15.66
CA ARG A 76 13.29 -19.63 15.35
C ARG A 76 13.21 -18.83 14.04
N VAL A 77 12.28 -19.15 13.14
CA VAL A 77 12.05 -18.38 11.92
C VAL A 77 11.68 -16.92 12.22
N ILE A 78 10.95 -16.65 13.30
CA ILE A 78 10.49 -15.30 13.65
C ILE A 78 11.71 -14.41 13.87
N ARG A 79 12.66 -14.84 14.69
CA ARG A 79 13.93 -14.12 14.93
C ARG A 79 14.69 -13.88 13.62
N SER A 80 14.74 -14.86 12.72
CA SER A 80 15.39 -14.73 11.42
C SER A 80 14.71 -13.69 10.52
N ARG A 81 13.37 -13.62 10.52
CA ARG A 81 12.59 -12.65 9.75
C ARG A 81 12.73 -11.23 10.31
N VAL A 82 12.60 -11.09 11.63
CA VAL A 82 12.78 -9.81 12.35
C VAL A 82 14.19 -9.27 12.09
N ARG A 83 15.23 -10.10 12.24
CA ARG A 83 16.62 -9.70 11.96
C ARG A 83 16.83 -9.26 10.52
N ARG A 84 16.09 -9.80 9.55
CA ARG A 84 16.21 -9.41 8.13
C ARG A 84 15.55 -8.07 7.82
N LEU A 85 14.53 -7.68 8.59
CA LEU A 85 13.72 -6.48 8.36
C LEU A 85 14.20 -5.26 9.16
N LEU A 86 14.38 -5.43 10.47
CA LEU A 86 14.62 -4.29 11.36
C LEU A 86 15.87 -3.47 10.99
N PRO A 87 17.02 -4.05 10.60
CA PRO A 87 18.18 -3.24 10.24
C PRO A 87 17.94 -2.29 9.06
N ALA A 88 17.13 -2.70 8.08
CA ALA A 88 16.79 -1.84 6.95
C ALA A 88 15.86 -0.69 7.38
N LEU A 89 14.92 -0.96 8.29
CA LEU A 89 14.09 0.07 8.91
C LEU A 89 14.94 1.04 9.74
N TRP A 90 15.89 0.54 10.54
CA TRP A 90 16.78 1.40 11.33
C TRP A 90 17.67 2.26 10.43
N GLY A 91 18.11 1.73 9.29
CA GLY A 91 18.81 2.50 8.27
C GLY A 91 17.97 3.64 7.70
N LEU A 92 16.67 3.39 7.46
CA LEU A 92 15.72 4.45 7.08
C LEU A 92 15.53 5.45 8.22
N GLY A 93 15.27 4.98 9.44
CA GLY A 93 15.03 5.82 10.62
C GLY A 93 16.21 6.72 10.96
N ALA A 94 17.44 6.25 10.79
CA ALA A 94 18.66 7.03 10.98
C ALA A 94 18.78 8.23 10.02
N VAL A 95 18.05 8.23 8.91
CA VAL A 95 17.97 9.36 7.97
C VAL A 95 16.67 10.13 8.15
N ALA A 96 15.54 9.42 8.19
CA ALA A 96 14.20 10.00 8.28
C ALA A 96 14.04 10.85 9.55
N VAL A 97 14.41 10.32 10.72
CA VAL A 97 14.20 11.01 12.00
C VAL A 97 14.98 12.33 12.06
N PRO A 98 16.29 12.39 11.74
CA PRO A 98 17.00 13.67 11.65
C PRO A 98 16.41 14.65 10.63
N VAL A 99 16.04 14.18 9.44
CA VAL A 99 15.42 15.04 8.40
C VAL A 99 14.12 15.65 8.91
N MET A 100 13.26 14.86 9.57
CA MET A 100 12.02 15.35 10.16
C MET A 100 12.29 16.37 11.27
N LEU A 101 13.26 16.10 12.17
CA LEU A 101 13.65 17.02 13.24
C LEU A 101 14.15 18.37 12.70
N LEU A 102 14.93 18.36 11.62
CA LEU A 102 15.46 19.57 10.98
C LEU A 102 14.38 20.41 10.27
N GLN A 103 13.23 19.82 9.92
CA GLN A 103 12.15 20.50 9.20
C GLN A 103 10.99 20.95 10.10
N GLY A 104 11.25 21.19 11.38
CA GLY A 104 10.26 21.77 12.30
C GLY A 104 9.36 20.74 12.96
N TRP A 105 9.74 19.45 13.01
CA TRP A 105 9.05 18.49 13.87
C TRP A 105 9.05 18.99 15.33
N THR A 106 10.11 19.68 15.76
CA THR A 106 10.27 20.29 17.10
C THR A 106 9.27 21.39 17.44
N ASP A 107 8.59 21.99 16.46
CA ASP A 107 7.67 23.11 16.68
C ASP A 107 6.25 22.65 17.08
N ALA A 108 6.02 21.33 17.06
CA ALA A 108 4.78 20.74 17.54
C ALA A 108 4.80 20.55 19.07
N PRO A 109 3.70 20.80 19.82
CA PRO A 109 3.67 20.57 21.27
C PRO A 109 3.98 19.11 21.65
N ALA A 110 4.57 18.88 22.83
CA ALA A 110 5.03 17.56 23.29
C ALA A 110 3.95 16.46 23.27
N SER A 111 2.68 16.84 23.46
CA SER A 111 1.52 15.94 23.34
C SER A 111 1.20 15.51 21.91
N LYS A 112 1.72 16.22 20.90
CA LYS A 112 1.64 15.91 19.46
C LYS A 112 2.94 15.30 18.91
N LEU A 113 4.07 15.52 19.59
CA LEU A 113 5.37 14.99 19.20
C LEU A 113 5.48 13.47 19.42
N GLY A 114 4.75 12.94 20.40
CA GLY A 114 4.72 11.50 20.66
C GLY A 114 6.12 10.94 20.89
N TRP A 115 6.97 11.55 21.73
CA TRP A 115 8.33 11.04 21.96
C TRP A 115 8.37 9.56 22.36
N GLY A 116 7.34 9.08 23.07
CA GLY A 116 7.14 7.65 23.35
C GLY A 116 6.84 6.79 22.12
N GLU A 117 6.22 7.37 21.08
CA GLU A 117 5.93 6.74 19.78
C GLU A 117 7.19 6.50 18.94
N LEU A 118 8.31 7.19 19.24
CA LEU A 118 9.58 6.93 18.55
C LEU A 118 10.09 5.50 18.78
N VAL A 119 9.63 4.82 19.84
CA VAL A 119 9.93 3.41 20.08
C VAL A 119 9.53 2.53 18.88
N TRP A 120 8.51 2.94 18.11
CA TRP A 120 8.04 2.20 16.94
C TRP A 120 9.04 2.25 15.77
N TRP A 121 9.97 3.21 15.73
CA TRP A 121 11.10 3.17 14.81
C TRP A 121 12.10 2.04 15.13
N LEU A 122 12.14 1.57 16.39
CA LEU A 122 12.96 0.43 16.79
C LEU A 122 12.26 -0.90 16.51
N VAL A 123 10.99 -1.02 16.90
CA VAL A 123 10.18 -2.23 16.72
C VAL A 123 8.78 -1.84 16.23
N PRO A 124 8.47 -1.92 14.93
CA PRO A 124 7.27 -1.31 14.35
C PRO A 124 6.02 -2.20 14.55
N LEU A 125 5.46 -2.22 15.76
CA LEU A 125 4.13 -2.82 16.00
C LEU A 125 2.99 -1.82 15.78
N HIS A 126 3.30 -0.52 15.84
CA HIS A 126 2.51 0.58 15.32
C HIS A 126 3.28 1.25 14.18
N THR A 127 2.58 1.87 13.22
CA THR A 127 3.20 2.76 12.24
C THR A 127 3.93 3.88 12.98
N PRO A 128 5.26 4.03 12.78
CA PRO A 128 6.01 5.09 13.43
C PRO A 128 5.50 6.48 13.04
N PRO A 129 5.56 7.46 13.95
CA PRO A 129 5.09 8.80 13.66
C PRO A 129 5.95 9.45 12.57
N GLY A 130 5.29 10.16 11.66
CA GLY A 130 5.92 11.05 10.69
C GLY A 130 5.48 12.49 10.98
N GLY A 131 6.44 13.43 10.95
CA GLY A 131 6.19 14.84 11.20
C GLY A 131 6.89 15.74 10.18
N GLY A 132 6.43 16.98 10.07
CA GLY A 132 6.91 17.94 9.08
C GLY A 132 6.45 17.63 7.65
N ARG A 133 6.74 18.53 6.71
CA ARG A 133 6.25 18.48 5.32
C ARG A 133 6.67 17.22 4.56
N TRP A 134 7.79 16.60 4.94
CA TRP A 134 8.35 15.43 4.24
C TRP A 134 8.18 14.10 4.98
N GLY A 135 7.69 14.13 6.23
CA GLY A 135 7.59 12.95 7.09
C GLY A 135 6.72 11.84 6.51
N TRP A 136 5.66 12.21 5.79
CA TRP A 136 4.73 11.25 5.15
C TRP A 136 5.45 10.31 4.18
N SER A 137 6.44 10.82 3.44
CA SER A 137 7.21 10.04 2.46
C SER A 137 8.05 8.93 3.09
N PHE A 138 8.35 9.08 4.38
CA PHE A 138 9.10 8.11 5.17
C PHE A 138 8.22 7.13 5.94
N THR A 139 6.92 7.42 6.10
CA THR A 139 6.04 6.64 6.99
C THR A 139 4.88 5.97 6.27
N VAL A 140 4.42 6.51 5.13
CA VAL A 140 3.29 5.96 4.35
C VAL A 140 3.49 4.51 3.98
N MET A 141 4.70 4.05 3.67
CA MET A 141 4.96 2.65 3.32
C MET A 141 5.20 1.74 4.55
N LEU A 142 5.34 2.29 5.76
CA LEU A 142 5.66 1.49 6.94
C LEU A 142 4.50 0.60 7.39
N TRP A 143 3.25 0.91 7.02
CA TRP A 143 2.09 0.06 7.32
C TRP A 143 2.29 -1.38 6.84
N TYR A 144 2.97 -1.58 5.69
CA TYR A 144 3.24 -2.92 5.17
C TYR A 144 4.17 -3.69 6.08
N LEU A 145 5.24 -3.04 6.58
CA LEU A 145 6.20 -3.66 7.49
C LEU A 145 5.53 -4.03 8.81
N VAL A 146 4.71 -3.13 9.36
CA VAL A 146 3.93 -3.35 10.59
C VAL A 146 3.00 -4.54 10.41
N THR A 147 2.21 -4.55 9.34
CA THR A 147 1.26 -5.63 9.03
C THR A 147 2.00 -6.96 8.81
N TYR A 148 3.11 -6.93 8.07
CA TYR A 148 3.95 -8.10 7.86
C TYR A 148 4.51 -8.65 9.17
N LEU A 149 4.97 -7.77 10.07
CA LEU A 149 5.50 -8.17 11.37
C LEU A 149 4.41 -8.84 12.22
N TRP A 150 3.21 -8.25 12.28
CA TRP A 150 2.05 -8.86 12.94
C TRP A 150 1.74 -10.25 12.38
N LEU A 151 1.65 -10.40 11.06
CA LEU A 151 1.38 -11.70 10.44
C LEU A 151 2.51 -12.72 10.71
N VAL A 152 3.78 -12.29 10.74
CA VAL A 152 4.91 -13.16 11.09
C VAL A 152 4.83 -13.63 12.55
N LEU A 153 4.51 -12.73 13.48
CA LEU A 153 4.38 -13.03 14.90
C LEU A 153 3.19 -13.97 15.17
N LEU A 154 2.07 -13.75 14.49
CA LEU A 154 0.86 -14.57 14.62
C LEU A 154 0.94 -15.91 13.88
N SER A 155 1.89 -16.07 12.95
CA SER A 155 1.97 -17.23 12.06
C SER A 155 2.05 -18.60 12.75
N PRO A 156 2.75 -18.82 13.89
CA PRO A 156 2.73 -20.12 14.55
C PRO A 156 1.33 -20.55 14.97
N VAL A 157 0.54 -19.62 15.49
CA VAL A 157 -0.86 -19.85 15.91
C VAL A 157 -1.75 -19.97 14.69
N LEU A 158 -1.64 -19.05 13.73
CA LEU A 158 -2.44 -19.09 12.49
C LEU A 158 -2.22 -20.39 11.71
N LEU A 159 -0.99 -20.88 11.62
CA LEU A 159 -0.68 -22.14 10.94
C LEU A 159 -1.25 -23.35 11.69
N MET A 160 -1.16 -23.36 13.02
CA MET A 160 -1.76 -24.39 13.86
C MET A 160 -3.28 -24.46 13.66
N VAL A 161 -3.97 -23.32 13.75
CA VAL A 161 -5.42 -23.22 13.56
C VAL A 161 -5.81 -23.61 12.13
N TYR A 162 -5.09 -23.11 11.13
CA TYR A 162 -5.30 -23.44 9.72
C TYR A 162 -5.19 -24.94 9.45
N ARG A 163 -4.15 -25.61 9.96
CA ARG A 163 -3.99 -27.05 9.74
C ARG A 163 -5.06 -27.88 10.44
N ARG A 164 -5.58 -27.41 11.57
CA ARG A 164 -6.64 -28.09 12.30
C ARG A 164 -8.04 -27.84 11.70
N TRP A 165 -8.30 -26.67 11.14
CA TRP A 165 -9.61 -26.25 10.59
C TRP A 165 -9.49 -25.42 9.29
N PRO A 166 -8.94 -25.95 8.18
CA PRO A 166 -8.52 -25.13 7.03
C PRO A 166 -9.64 -24.35 6.36
N ARG A 167 -10.83 -24.95 6.22
CA ARG A 167 -12.00 -24.30 5.61
C ARG A 167 -12.55 -23.18 6.49
N LEU A 168 -12.65 -23.44 7.80
CA LEU A 168 -13.14 -22.45 8.76
C LEU A 168 -12.17 -21.28 8.86
N SER A 169 -10.86 -21.52 8.90
CA SER A 169 -9.86 -20.44 8.95
C SER A 169 -9.93 -19.51 7.74
N LEU A 170 -10.13 -20.06 6.53
CA LEU A 170 -10.32 -19.25 5.33
C LEU A 170 -11.66 -18.49 5.35
N ALA A 171 -12.75 -19.14 5.78
CA ALA A 171 -14.06 -18.50 5.90
C ALA A 171 -14.03 -17.34 6.90
N VAL A 172 -13.40 -17.53 8.07
CA VAL A 172 -13.20 -16.47 9.06
C VAL A 172 -12.32 -15.36 8.50
N ALA A 173 -11.21 -15.67 7.83
CA ALA A 173 -10.33 -14.66 7.25
C ALA A 173 -11.00 -13.81 6.15
N ILE A 174 -11.99 -14.37 5.44
CA ILE A 174 -12.84 -13.62 4.49
C ILE A 174 -13.91 -12.81 5.24
N GLY A 175 -14.51 -13.38 6.28
CA GLY A 175 -15.61 -12.77 7.02
C GLY A 175 -15.18 -11.62 7.94
N VAL A 176 -13.98 -11.65 8.52
CA VAL A 176 -13.50 -10.59 9.43
C VAL A 176 -13.54 -9.20 8.79
N PRO A 177 -12.91 -8.93 7.63
CA PRO A 177 -12.96 -7.58 7.06
C PRO A 177 -14.39 -7.12 6.75
N VAL A 178 -15.29 -8.03 6.36
CA VAL A 178 -16.72 -7.73 6.15
C VAL A 178 -17.41 -7.39 7.48
N ALA A 179 -17.18 -8.17 8.54
CA ALA A 179 -17.75 -7.92 9.85
C ALA A 179 -17.25 -6.59 10.45
N VAL A 180 -16.00 -6.23 10.17
CA VAL A 180 -15.45 -4.94 10.57
C VAL A 180 -16.13 -3.79 9.81
N ASP A 181 -16.26 -3.91 8.49
CA ASP A 181 -16.90 -2.90 7.63
C ASP A 181 -18.39 -2.67 7.98
N LEU A 182 -19.09 -3.74 8.36
CA LEU A 182 -20.47 -3.67 8.85
C LEU A 182 -20.61 -3.10 10.26
N GLY A 183 -19.51 -2.76 10.94
CA GLY A 183 -19.51 -2.27 12.32
C GLY A 183 -19.85 -3.33 13.38
N VAL A 184 -19.90 -4.62 13.00
CA VAL A 184 -20.12 -5.74 13.94
C VAL A 184 -18.88 -5.94 14.82
N LEU A 185 -17.71 -5.79 14.21
CA LEU A 185 -16.43 -5.73 14.91
C LEU A 185 -15.91 -4.31 14.80
N THR A 186 -15.69 -3.63 15.91
CA THR A 186 -15.11 -2.28 15.93
C THR A 186 -13.67 -2.36 16.46
N PRO A 187 -12.65 -2.36 15.59
CA PRO A 187 -11.26 -2.26 16.00
C PRO A 187 -11.07 -0.90 16.66
N GLY A 188 -11.13 -0.88 17.99
CA GLY A 188 -10.92 0.29 18.81
C GLY A 188 -9.55 0.24 19.50
N GLY A 189 -9.02 1.42 19.78
CA GLY A 189 -7.82 1.58 20.58
C GLY A 189 -6.56 1.84 19.76
N TYR A 190 -5.43 1.68 20.44
CA TYR A 190 -4.16 2.20 19.97
C TYR A 190 -3.59 1.48 18.74
N PHE A 191 -4.01 0.25 18.44
CA PHE A 191 -3.51 -0.54 17.30
C PHE A 191 -4.55 -0.70 16.17
N THR A 192 -5.57 0.15 16.11
CA THR A 192 -6.67 0.05 15.14
C THR A 192 -6.19 -0.08 13.70
N ASP A 193 -5.20 0.71 13.27
CA ASP A 193 -4.68 0.65 11.89
C ASP A 193 -4.03 -0.69 11.56
N ALA A 194 -3.26 -1.24 12.51
CA ALA A 194 -2.65 -2.56 12.34
C ALA A 194 -3.73 -3.65 12.27
N MET A 195 -4.78 -3.55 13.09
CA MET A 195 -5.89 -4.51 13.07
C MET A 195 -6.63 -4.50 11.72
N TRP A 196 -6.92 -3.33 11.16
CA TRP A 196 -7.53 -3.18 9.84
C TRP A 196 -6.68 -3.76 8.72
N ASN A 197 -5.38 -3.50 8.73
CA ASN A 197 -4.48 -4.04 7.71
C ASN A 197 -4.33 -5.56 7.84
N VAL A 198 -4.18 -6.08 9.06
CA VAL A 198 -4.11 -7.53 9.30
C VAL A 198 -5.40 -8.21 8.86
N SER A 199 -6.58 -7.66 9.19
CA SER A 199 -7.86 -8.25 8.77
C SER A 199 -8.05 -8.26 7.26
N THR A 200 -7.54 -7.25 6.56
CA THR A 200 -7.61 -7.16 5.11
C THR A 200 -6.73 -8.21 4.42
N TYR A 201 -5.53 -8.50 4.95
CA TYR A 201 -4.55 -9.34 4.27
C TYR A 201 -4.38 -10.76 4.84
N VAL A 202 -4.98 -11.07 5.98
CA VAL A 202 -4.88 -12.41 6.61
C VAL A 202 -5.40 -13.50 5.67
N CYS A 203 -6.45 -13.26 4.88
CA CYS A 203 -6.93 -14.24 3.89
C CYS A 203 -5.85 -14.56 2.85
N CYS A 204 -5.17 -13.55 2.31
CA CYS A 204 -4.08 -13.75 1.35
C CYS A 204 -2.93 -14.54 1.98
N TRP A 205 -2.58 -14.23 3.23
CA TRP A 205 -1.55 -14.96 3.99
C TRP A 205 -1.89 -16.45 4.16
N LEU A 206 -3.15 -16.75 4.53
CA LEU A 206 -3.64 -18.13 4.68
C LEU A 206 -3.74 -18.88 3.35
N LEU A 207 -4.07 -18.20 2.24
CA LEU A 207 -3.97 -18.79 0.91
C LEU A 207 -2.53 -19.18 0.57
N GLY A 208 -1.55 -18.44 1.09
CA GLY A 208 -0.14 -18.83 1.07
C GLY A 208 0.15 -20.13 1.81
N PHE A 209 -0.42 -20.33 3.00
CA PHE A 209 -0.34 -21.60 3.74
C PHE A 209 -1.00 -22.73 2.96
N ALA A 210 -2.19 -22.49 2.41
CA ALA A 210 -2.92 -23.45 1.60
C ALA A 210 -2.18 -23.87 0.33
N HIS A 211 -1.45 -22.93 -0.28
CA HIS A 211 -0.55 -23.19 -1.38
C HIS A 211 0.62 -24.10 -0.95
N GLN A 212 1.27 -23.79 0.18
CA GLN A 212 2.41 -24.57 0.67
C GLN A 212 2.03 -26.00 1.06
N ASP A 213 0.90 -26.19 1.75
CA ASP A 213 0.37 -27.49 2.19
C ASP A 213 -0.31 -28.28 1.04
N GLY A 214 -0.30 -27.73 -0.18
CA GLY A 214 -0.87 -28.36 -1.38
C GLY A 214 -2.39 -28.43 -1.39
N TRP A 215 -3.09 -27.73 -0.48
CA TRP A 215 -4.55 -27.71 -0.44
C TRP A 215 -5.15 -27.12 -1.72
N LEU A 216 -4.54 -26.05 -2.26
CA LEU A 216 -4.99 -25.48 -3.53
C LEU A 216 -4.93 -26.48 -4.68
N ARG A 217 -3.99 -27.44 -4.68
CA ARG A 217 -3.88 -28.50 -5.71
C ARG A 217 -4.93 -29.59 -5.56
N ARG A 218 -5.47 -29.79 -4.35
CA ARG A 218 -6.52 -30.79 -4.07
C ARG A 218 -7.93 -30.32 -4.44
N LEU A 219 -8.13 -29.03 -4.67
CA LEU A 219 -9.42 -28.51 -5.13
C LEU A 219 -9.76 -29.05 -6.52
N THR A 220 -11.02 -29.44 -6.70
CA THR A 220 -11.57 -29.73 -8.03
C THR A 220 -11.68 -28.43 -8.82
N ASP A 221 -11.62 -28.51 -10.15
CA ASP A 221 -11.68 -27.30 -10.98
C ASP A 221 -12.99 -26.54 -10.77
N ARG A 222 -14.11 -27.26 -10.57
CA ARG A 222 -15.40 -26.65 -10.21
C ARG A 222 -15.32 -25.86 -8.90
N GLN A 223 -14.76 -26.44 -7.84
CA GLN A 223 -14.61 -25.76 -6.55
C GLN A 223 -13.72 -24.51 -6.67
N PHE A 224 -12.63 -24.63 -7.42
CA PHE A 224 -11.71 -23.54 -7.70
C PHE A 224 -12.41 -22.39 -8.42
N PHE A 225 -13.09 -22.66 -9.55
CA PHE A 225 -13.76 -21.62 -10.32
C PHE A 225 -14.91 -20.98 -9.56
N VAL A 226 -15.72 -21.76 -8.83
CA VAL A 226 -16.78 -21.19 -7.98
C VAL A 226 -16.17 -20.26 -6.94
N ALA A 227 -15.15 -20.70 -6.19
CA ALA A 227 -14.53 -19.87 -5.17
C ALA A 227 -13.88 -18.60 -5.74
N ALA A 228 -13.10 -18.72 -6.82
CA ALA A 228 -12.42 -17.60 -7.45
C ALA A 228 -13.42 -16.58 -8.03
N THR A 229 -14.44 -17.04 -8.74
CA THR A 229 -15.47 -16.17 -9.33
C THR A 229 -16.33 -15.52 -8.25
N THR A 230 -16.75 -16.24 -7.21
CA THR A 230 -17.52 -15.66 -6.10
C THR A 230 -16.74 -14.56 -5.40
N LEU A 231 -15.46 -14.77 -5.09
CA LEU A 231 -14.61 -13.75 -4.47
C LEU A 231 -14.38 -12.55 -5.41
N ALA A 232 -14.14 -12.79 -6.70
CA ALA A 232 -13.92 -11.73 -7.68
C ALA A 232 -15.17 -10.87 -7.87
N VAL A 233 -16.35 -11.49 -8.04
CA VAL A 233 -17.62 -10.79 -8.22
C VAL A 233 -18.01 -10.04 -6.95
N ALA A 234 -17.85 -10.64 -5.77
CA ALA A 234 -18.11 -9.95 -4.51
C ALA A 234 -17.16 -8.75 -4.31
N GLY A 235 -15.86 -8.93 -4.55
CA GLY A 235 -14.87 -7.86 -4.46
C GLY A 235 -15.14 -6.72 -5.45
N ALA A 236 -15.38 -7.03 -6.72
CA ALA A 236 -15.73 -6.04 -7.74
C ALA A 236 -17.06 -5.36 -7.43
N GLY A 237 -18.06 -6.10 -6.96
CA GLY A 237 -19.37 -5.56 -6.58
C GLY A 237 -19.25 -4.54 -5.45
N VAL A 238 -18.43 -4.82 -4.44
CA VAL A 238 -18.15 -3.88 -3.34
C VAL A 238 -17.41 -2.64 -3.85
N VAL A 239 -16.39 -2.80 -4.70
CA VAL A 239 -15.66 -1.66 -5.29
C VAL A 239 -16.57 -0.80 -6.17
N LEU A 240 -17.41 -1.42 -6.99
CA LEU A 240 -18.36 -0.74 -7.85
C LEU A 240 -19.39 0.02 -7.02
N TRP A 241 -19.99 -0.63 -6.02
CA TRP A 241 -20.92 0.00 -5.10
C TRP A 241 -20.30 1.18 -4.35
N TYR A 242 -19.04 1.04 -3.90
CA TYR A 242 -18.30 2.10 -3.26
C TYR A 242 -18.06 3.27 -4.22
N GLY A 243 -17.54 2.99 -5.42
CA GLY A 243 -17.23 4.00 -6.43
C GLY A 243 -18.46 4.73 -6.97
N LEU A 244 -19.59 4.03 -7.14
CA LEU A 244 -20.85 4.65 -7.52
C LEU A 244 -21.39 5.63 -6.46
N ARG A 245 -20.98 5.50 -5.19
CA ARG A 245 -21.41 6.40 -4.10
C ARG A 245 -20.40 7.48 -3.73
N THR A 246 -19.12 7.27 -4.04
CA THR A 246 -18.02 8.11 -3.58
C THR A 246 -17.17 8.71 -4.70
N GLY A 247 -17.39 8.29 -5.95
CA GLY A 247 -16.64 8.74 -7.13
C GLY A 247 -15.27 8.07 -7.31
N THR A 248 -14.78 7.28 -6.34
CA THR A 248 -13.48 6.60 -6.44
C THR A 248 -13.61 5.09 -6.62
N PHE A 249 -12.99 4.58 -7.68
CA PHE A 249 -12.94 3.15 -8.01
C PHE A 249 -11.60 2.51 -7.62
N ASP A 250 -10.73 3.23 -6.90
CA ASP A 250 -9.44 2.67 -6.48
C ASP A 250 -9.63 1.62 -5.39
N LEU A 251 -9.19 0.40 -5.70
CA LEU A 251 -9.17 -0.75 -4.79
C LEU A 251 -8.42 -0.45 -3.47
N ASN A 252 -7.49 0.50 -3.47
CA ASN A 252 -6.75 0.94 -2.29
C ASN A 252 -7.58 1.81 -1.33
N HIS A 253 -8.83 2.17 -1.62
CA HIS A 253 -9.68 2.88 -0.65
C HIS A 253 -10.82 2.04 -0.10
N VAL A 254 -10.96 0.79 -0.56
CA VAL A 254 -12.09 -0.09 -0.19
C VAL A 254 -11.57 -1.35 0.50
N PRO A 255 -11.42 -1.39 1.85
CA PRO A 255 -10.76 -2.50 2.55
C PRO A 255 -11.37 -3.88 2.25
N VAL A 256 -12.70 -4.00 2.27
CA VAL A 256 -13.41 -5.25 1.95
C VAL A 256 -13.21 -5.64 0.49
N GLY A 257 -13.44 -4.70 -0.43
CA GLY A 257 -13.21 -4.90 -1.86
C GLY A 257 -11.78 -5.36 -2.15
N ARG A 258 -10.80 -4.72 -1.51
CA ARG A 258 -9.38 -5.07 -1.58
C ARG A 258 -9.11 -6.48 -1.10
N SER A 259 -9.64 -6.87 0.05
CA SER A 259 -9.46 -8.21 0.61
C SER A 259 -10.00 -9.29 -0.32
N LEU A 260 -11.25 -9.16 -0.75
CA LEU A 260 -11.93 -10.14 -1.60
C LEU A 260 -11.30 -10.24 -2.99
N TRP A 261 -11.03 -9.11 -3.63
CA TRP A 261 -10.39 -9.06 -4.94
C TRP A 261 -8.96 -9.62 -4.91
N SER A 262 -8.19 -9.24 -3.88
CA SER A 262 -6.83 -9.78 -3.69
C SER A 262 -6.86 -11.28 -3.45
N ALA A 263 -7.79 -11.78 -2.64
CA ALA A 263 -7.96 -13.21 -2.40
C ALA A 263 -8.27 -13.97 -3.68
N ALA A 264 -9.21 -13.47 -4.50
CA ALA A 264 -9.53 -14.07 -5.80
C ALA A 264 -8.31 -14.14 -6.72
N PHE A 265 -7.60 -13.02 -6.88
CA PHE A 265 -6.41 -12.94 -7.73
C PHE A 265 -5.30 -13.88 -7.26
N VAL A 266 -5.02 -13.90 -5.96
CA VAL A 266 -4.03 -14.80 -5.34
C VAL A 266 -4.39 -16.26 -5.56
N LEU A 267 -5.67 -16.61 -5.43
CA LEU A 267 -6.15 -17.98 -5.63
C LEU A 267 -5.85 -18.46 -7.06
N VAL A 268 -6.07 -17.61 -8.06
CA VAL A 268 -5.75 -17.89 -9.47
C VAL A 268 -4.25 -18.03 -9.69
N VAL A 269 -3.48 -17.04 -9.24
CA VAL A 269 -2.03 -16.97 -9.46
C VAL A 269 -1.29 -18.13 -8.78
N LEU A 270 -1.68 -18.50 -7.56
CA LEU A 270 -1.07 -19.63 -6.84
C LEU A 270 -1.54 -21.00 -7.32
N ARG A 271 -2.65 -21.10 -8.08
CA ARG A 271 -3.10 -22.35 -8.70
C ARG A 271 -2.42 -22.62 -10.04
N PHE A 272 -2.16 -21.57 -10.84
CA PHE A 272 -1.73 -21.73 -12.23
C PHE A 272 -0.25 -22.14 -12.40
N GLU A 273 0.64 -21.80 -11.45
CA GLU A 273 2.08 -22.16 -11.40
C GLU A 273 2.73 -22.48 -12.77
N PRO A 274 2.79 -21.52 -13.71
CA PRO A 274 3.26 -21.78 -15.07
C PRO A 274 4.75 -22.15 -15.11
N ARG A 275 5.13 -23.01 -16.07
CA ARG A 275 6.52 -23.41 -16.25
C ARG A 275 7.38 -22.23 -16.72
N MET A 276 8.32 -21.79 -15.88
CA MET A 276 9.21 -20.67 -16.14
C MET A 276 10.48 -21.07 -16.95
N ALA A 277 10.34 -21.97 -17.93
CA ALA A 277 11.48 -22.45 -18.73
C ALA A 277 12.06 -21.32 -19.61
N TRP A 278 11.20 -20.50 -20.20
CA TRP A 278 11.56 -19.34 -21.02
C TRP A 278 12.41 -18.32 -20.25
N LEU A 279 12.06 -18.07 -18.98
CA LEU A 279 12.77 -17.13 -18.13
C LEU A 279 14.13 -17.70 -17.72
N ARG A 280 14.19 -18.99 -17.40
CA ARG A 280 15.46 -19.69 -17.08
C ARG A 280 16.45 -19.68 -18.24
N ALA A 281 15.96 -19.75 -19.47
CA ALA A 281 16.81 -19.62 -20.65
C ALA A 281 17.51 -18.25 -20.73
N ARG A 282 16.92 -17.20 -20.13
CA ARG A 282 17.43 -15.83 -20.15
C ARG A 282 18.17 -15.49 -18.85
N ARG A 283 19.50 -15.60 -18.88
CA ARG A 283 20.37 -15.31 -17.72
C ARG A 283 20.20 -13.89 -17.17
N TRP A 284 20.04 -12.89 -18.03
CA TRP A 284 19.84 -11.51 -17.61
C TRP A 284 18.53 -11.33 -16.83
N ALA A 285 17.44 -11.96 -17.29
CA ALA A 285 16.12 -11.82 -16.68
C ALA A 285 16.05 -12.50 -15.31
N THR A 286 16.61 -13.71 -15.18
CA THR A 286 16.74 -14.37 -13.87
C THR A 286 17.66 -13.61 -12.91
N THR A 287 18.68 -12.92 -13.43
CA THR A 287 19.56 -12.07 -12.62
C THR A 287 18.84 -10.80 -12.16
N ALA A 288 18.05 -10.17 -13.02
CA ALA A 288 17.25 -9.00 -12.69
C ALA A 288 16.21 -9.32 -11.59
N VAL A 289 15.45 -10.41 -11.74
CA VAL A 289 14.49 -10.87 -10.71
C VAL A 289 15.20 -11.14 -9.39
N ALA A 290 16.37 -11.79 -9.42
CA ALA A 290 17.15 -12.04 -8.22
C ALA A 290 17.67 -10.74 -7.58
N ALA A 291 18.10 -9.77 -8.39
CA ALA A 291 18.59 -8.47 -7.91
C ALA A 291 17.48 -7.68 -7.21
N VAL A 292 16.29 -7.58 -7.82
CA VAL A 292 15.10 -6.93 -7.24
C VAL A 292 14.73 -7.60 -5.92
N ASN A 293 14.62 -8.93 -5.89
CA ASN A 293 14.25 -9.66 -4.67
C ASN A 293 15.31 -9.58 -3.56
N ARG A 294 16.59 -9.43 -3.91
CA ARG A 294 17.69 -9.29 -2.95
C ARG A 294 17.73 -7.91 -2.30
N ARG A 295 17.14 -6.90 -2.94
CA ARG A 295 17.08 -5.50 -2.50
C ARG A 295 15.64 -5.04 -2.24
N ALA A 296 14.76 -5.99 -1.96
CA ALA A 296 13.33 -5.72 -1.95
C ALA A 296 12.95 -4.73 -0.85
N VAL A 297 13.58 -4.82 0.32
CA VAL A 297 13.26 -3.92 1.45
C VAL A 297 13.79 -2.53 1.18
N THR A 298 15.00 -2.39 0.63
CA THR A 298 15.59 -1.09 0.28
C THR A 298 14.78 -0.41 -0.80
N ILE A 299 14.45 -1.11 -1.89
CA ILE A 299 13.60 -0.57 -2.96
C ILE A 299 12.26 -0.10 -2.38
N TYR A 300 11.64 -0.92 -1.54
CA TYR A 300 10.36 -0.61 -0.91
C TYR A 300 10.42 0.60 0.02
N LEU A 301 11.45 0.72 0.86
CA LEU A 301 11.54 1.82 1.83
C LEU A 301 11.96 3.16 1.20
N TRP A 302 12.75 3.13 0.12
CA TRP A 302 13.37 4.35 -0.40
C TRP A 302 12.73 4.92 -1.67
N HIS A 303 11.83 4.19 -2.35
CA HIS A 303 11.23 4.67 -3.59
C HIS A 303 10.38 5.94 -3.43
N LEU A 304 9.68 6.12 -2.30
CA LEU A 304 8.88 7.32 -2.04
C LEU A 304 9.76 8.53 -1.68
N PRO A 305 10.69 8.47 -0.71
CA PRO A 305 11.62 9.59 -0.47
C PRO A 305 12.44 9.96 -1.70
N GLY A 306 12.94 8.96 -2.43
CA GLY A 306 13.63 9.18 -3.71
C GLY A 306 12.71 9.73 -4.79
N GLY A 307 11.42 9.37 -4.75
CA GLY A 307 10.40 9.86 -5.67
C GLY A 307 10.12 11.35 -5.52
N ILE A 308 10.14 11.89 -4.30
CA ILE A 308 9.96 13.34 -4.12
C ILE A 308 11.17 14.11 -4.67
N VAL A 309 12.39 13.61 -4.45
CA VAL A 309 13.58 14.21 -5.06
C VAL A 309 13.50 14.15 -6.58
N ALA A 310 13.05 13.02 -7.14
CA ALA A 310 12.80 12.88 -8.57
C ALA A 310 11.75 13.87 -9.09
N LEU A 311 10.65 14.07 -8.36
CA LEU A 311 9.61 15.05 -8.69
C LEU A 311 10.19 16.46 -8.76
N LEU A 312 10.94 16.89 -7.75
CA LEU A 312 11.57 18.22 -7.73
C LEU A 312 12.52 18.42 -8.90
N VAL A 313 13.26 17.38 -9.32
CA VAL A 313 14.15 17.46 -10.48
C VAL A 313 13.34 17.58 -11.77
N VAL A 314 12.32 16.74 -11.96
CA VAL A 314 11.53 16.70 -13.21
C VAL A 314 10.69 17.95 -13.38
N GLN A 315 10.17 18.53 -12.30
CA GLN A 315 9.45 19.82 -12.34
C GLN A 315 10.30 20.96 -12.92
N ARG A 316 11.63 20.93 -12.74
CA ARG A 316 12.54 21.94 -13.30
C ARG A 316 12.82 21.77 -14.80
N LEU A 317 12.44 20.64 -15.40
CA LEU A 317 12.69 20.34 -16.80
C LEU A 317 11.63 20.91 -17.75
N GLY A 318 10.54 21.48 -17.23
CA GLY A 318 9.47 22.07 -18.05
C GLY A 318 8.75 21.07 -18.96
N LEU A 319 8.81 19.78 -18.65
CA LEU A 319 8.14 18.71 -19.40
C LEU A 319 6.63 18.68 -19.09
N SER A 320 5.81 18.25 -20.05
CA SER A 320 4.36 18.16 -19.89
C SER A 320 3.78 16.89 -20.54
N GLY A 321 2.56 16.52 -20.16
CA GLY A 321 1.87 15.36 -20.71
C GLY A 321 2.67 14.06 -20.55
N ALA A 322 2.74 13.24 -21.59
CA ALA A 322 3.36 11.91 -21.53
C ALA A 322 4.88 11.96 -21.24
N THR A 323 5.60 12.98 -21.73
CA THR A 323 7.05 13.08 -21.52
C THR A 323 7.39 13.36 -20.06
N TRP A 324 6.52 14.09 -19.35
CA TRP A 324 6.64 14.30 -17.91
C TRP A 324 6.53 12.98 -17.13
N TRP A 325 5.53 12.14 -17.43
CA TRP A 325 5.33 10.85 -16.75
C TRP A 325 6.50 9.89 -17.01
N VAL A 326 7.00 9.85 -18.24
CA VAL A 326 8.17 9.02 -18.60
C VAL A 326 9.42 9.50 -17.87
N ALA A 327 9.66 10.81 -17.83
CA ALA A 327 10.79 11.39 -17.12
C ALA A 327 10.70 11.13 -15.60
N LEU A 328 9.52 11.25 -15.00
CA LEU A 328 9.31 10.97 -13.59
C LEU A 328 9.55 9.50 -13.25
N LEU A 329 9.01 8.56 -14.04
CA LEU A 329 9.28 7.13 -13.85
C LEU A 329 10.78 6.81 -13.96
N ALA A 330 11.47 7.39 -14.94
CA ALA A 330 12.91 7.22 -15.11
C ALA A 330 13.69 7.79 -13.92
N ALA A 331 13.36 9.01 -13.48
CA ALA A 331 13.99 9.68 -12.35
C ALA A 331 13.77 8.91 -11.03
N VAL A 332 12.56 8.43 -10.76
CA VAL A 332 12.25 7.57 -9.60
C VAL A 332 13.05 6.27 -9.67
N GLY A 333 13.16 5.67 -10.86
CA GLY A 333 13.98 4.48 -11.09
C GLY A 333 15.46 4.72 -10.77
N VAL A 334 16.01 5.86 -11.20
CA VAL A 334 17.38 6.28 -10.89
C VAL A 334 17.56 6.52 -9.40
N MET A 335 16.67 7.27 -8.75
CA MET A 335 16.76 7.54 -7.31
C MET A 335 16.64 6.26 -6.48
N THR A 336 15.78 5.33 -6.89
CA THR A 336 15.67 4.01 -6.27
C THR A 336 16.95 3.19 -6.47
N ALA A 337 17.56 3.24 -7.65
CA ALA A 337 18.84 2.57 -7.91
C ALA A 337 19.98 3.16 -7.05
N VAL A 338 20.03 4.49 -6.90
CA VAL A 338 20.97 5.17 -5.99
C VAL A 338 20.76 4.68 -4.55
N ALA A 339 19.52 4.65 -4.06
CA ALA A 339 19.23 4.13 -2.73
C ALA A 339 19.67 2.66 -2.54
N VAL A 340 19.50 1.82 -3.57
CA VAL A 340 20.00 0.44 -3.57
C VAL A 340 21.52 0.36 -3.43
N LEU A 341 22.26 1.26 -4.07
CA LEU A 341 23.72 1.31 -3.97
C LEU A 341 24.17 1.81 -2.58
N VAL A 342 23.49 2.83 -2.05
CA VAL A 342 23.85 3.48 -0.77
C VAL A 342 23.46 2.62 0.44
N PHE A 343 22.27 2.03 0.43
CA PHE A 343 21.69 1.34 1.61
C PHE A 343 21.54 -0.18 1.42
N GLY A 344 21.64 -0.71 0.20
CA GLY A 344 21.36 -2.12 -0.09
C GLY A 344 22.29 -3.13 0.57
N TRP A 345 23.46 -2.70 1.05
CA TRP A 345 24.37 -3.54 1.83
C TRP A 345 23.80 -3.94 3.20
N ILE A 346 22.89 -3.15 3.76
CA ILE A 346 22.23 -3.43 5.05
C ILE A 346 21.43 -4.73 4.96
N GLU A 347 20.74 -4.99 3.84
CA GLU A 347 20.01 -6.24 3.59
C GLU A 347 20.93 -7.47 3.43
N ASP A 348 22.19 -7.28 3.06
CA ASP A 348 23.15 -8.38 3.01
C ASP A 348 23.59 -8.76 4.43
N LEU A 349 23.94 -7.76 5.25
CA LEU A 349 24.31 -7.98 6.65
C LEU A 349 23.16 -8.58 7.46
N SER A 350 21.94 -8.06 7.28
CA SER A 350 20.74 -8.55 7.97
C SER A 350 20.43 -10.03 7.62
N ALA A 351 20.80 -10.44 6.40
CA ALA A 351 20.69 -11.80 5.92
C ALA A 351 21.87 -12.72 6.33
N GLY A 352 22.90 -12.21 7.00
CA GLY A 352 24.12 -12.93 7.35
C GLY A 352 25.05 -13.19 6.16
N ARG A 353 25.02 -12.31 5.15
CA ARG A 353 25.85 -12.36 3.94
C ARG A 353 26.89 -11.23 3.96
N PRO A 354 28.03 -11.38 3.26
CA PRO A 354 28.97 -10.27 3.11
C PRO A 354 28.32 -9.09 2.38
N ALA A 355 28.64 -7.87 2.81
CA ALA A 355 28.13 -6.63 2.21
C ALA A 355 28.53 -6.55 0.72
N GLN A 356 27.54 -6.29 -0.15
CA GLN A 356 27.78 -6.05 -1.58
C GLN A 356 26.99 -4.84 -2.06
N LEU A 357 27.66 -3.92 -2.74
CA LEU A 357 27.01 -2.73 -3.31
C LEU A 357 26.18 -3.11 -4.55
N LEU A 358 26.73 -3.95 -5.43
CA LEU A 358 26.09 -4.34 -6.69
C LEU A 358 25.24 -5.62 -6.53
N PRO A 359 23.91 -5.56 -6.75
CA PRO A 359 23.01 -6.67 -6.45
C PRO A 359 23.14 -7.84 -7.43
N TRP A 360 23.71 -7.61 -8.62
CA TRP A 360 23.87 -8.60 -9.70
C TRP A 360 25.17 -9.42 -9.63
N THR A 361 26.09 -9.11 -8.71
CA THR A 361 27.34 -9.87 -8.56
C THR A 361 27.07 -11.22 -7.88
N ARG A 362 26.87 -12.28 -8.67
CA ARG A 362 26.89 -13.65 -8.13
C ARG A 362 28.34 -14.00 -7.78
N ARG A 363 28.62 -14.27 -6.51
CA ARG A 363 29.82 -15.07 -6.19
C ARG A 363 29.64 -16.43 -6.88
N ARG A 364 30.65 -16.86 -7.64
CA ARG A 364 30.80 -18.29 -7.94
C ARG A 364 30.84 -19.01 -6.58
N PRO A 365 30.06 -20.07 -6.34
CA PRO A 365 30.31 -20.90 -5.16
C PRO A 365 31.78 -21.29 -5.20
N ALA A 366 32.49 -21.11 -4.06
CA ALA A 366 33.86 -21.58 -3.96
C ALA A 366 33.87 -23.05 -4.39
N PRO A 367 34.86 -23.50 -5.19
CA PRO A 367 35.03 -24.93 -5.41
C PRO A 367 35.09 -25.57 -4.03
N VAL A 368 34.20 -26.52 -3.78
CA VAL A 368 34.33 -27.40 -2.62
C VAL A 368 35.66 -28.10 -2.85
N CYS A 369 36.70 -27.77 -2.09
CA CYS A 369 37.93 -28.53 -2.09
C CYS A 369 37.56 -29.97 -1.76
N ALA A 370 37.80 -30.87 -2.69
CA ALA A 370 37.49 -32.29 -2.59
C ALA A 370 38.50 -33.05 -1.71
N ASP A 371 39.06 -32.39 -0.69
CA ASP A 371 40.19 -32.90 0.10
C ASP A 371 39.82 -33.25 1.54
N ALA A 372 38.52 -33.43 1.84
CA ALA A 372 38.06 -33.83 3.18
C ALA A 372 37.30 -35.17 3.21
N VAL A 373 37.47 -36.03 2.20
CA VAL A 373 36.90 -37.41 2.20
C VAL A 373 37.99 -38.50 2.20
N ALA A 374 39.27 -38.13 2.16
CA ALA A 374 40.37 -39.09 2.32
C ALA A 374 40.83 -39.12 3.78
N GLY A 375 40.13 -39.89 4.62
CA GLY A 375 40.61 -40.16 5.97
C GLY A 375 39.51 -40.53 6.96
N GLN A 376 38.86 -41.67 6.75
CA GLN A 376 38.40 -42.60 7.81
C GLN A 376 37.67 -43.80 7.18
N ASP A 377 38.45 -44.67 6.54
CA ASP A 377 38.11 -46.08 6.40
C ASP A 377 38.92 -46.86 7.44
N SER A 378 38.25 -47.38 8.46
CA SER A 378 38.61 -48.66 9.09
C SER A 378 37.43 -49.20 9.91
N PRO A 379 36.96 -50.43 9.64
CA PRO A 379 35.80 -51.06 10.27
C PRO A 379 36.18 -52.01 11.41
N ALA A 380 35.31 -52.15 12.43
CA ALA A 380 35.32 -53.25 13.41
C ALA A 380 33.93 -53.37 14.11
N PRO A 381 33.57 -54.47 14.82
CA PRO A 381 32.64 -55.49 14.31
C PRO A 381 31.40 -55.82 15.21
N VAL A 382 30.33 -56.34 14.58
CA VAL A 382 29.41 -57.46 14.96
C VAL A 382 28.69 -57.43 16.34
N SER A 383 27.35 -57.52 16.47
CA SER A 383 26.56 -58.78 16.41
C SER A 383 25.02 -58.56 16.55
N PRO A 384 24.15 -59.57 16.24
CA PRO A 384 22.77 -59.41 15.76
C PRO A 384 21.66 -59.75 16.78
N ALA A 385 20.41 -59.39 16.46
CA ALA A 385 19.18 -59.95 17.06
C ALA A 385 18.00 -59.79 16.08
N PRO A 386 16.89 -60.55 16.20
CA PRO A 386 16.56 -61.64 15.30
C PRO A 386 15.40 -61.36 14.34
N ALA A 387 15.26 -62.25 13.36
CA ALA A 387 14.17 -62.29 12.40
C ALA A 387 12.82 -62.66 13.04
N GLY A 388 11.75 -62.03 12.55
CA GLY A 388 10.38 -62.52 12.64
C GLY A 388 9.40 -61.56 13.29
N ILE A 389 8.62 -60.83 12.48
CA ILE A 389 7.15 -60.95 12.37
C ILE A 389 6.71 -60.02 11.23
N THR A 390 6.10 -60.65 10.23
CA THR A 390 5.38 -60.05 9.12
C THR A 390 4.10 -59.39 9.65
N THR A 391 3.92 -58.10 9.41
CA THR A 391 2.59 -57.48 9.41
C THR A 391 2.58 -56.28 8.46
N THR A 392 2.03 -56.55 7.28
CA THR A 392 1.24 -55.67 6.40
C THR A 392 1.15 -54.18 6.74
N GLY A 393 1.51 -53.33 5.74
CA GLY A 393 0.81 -52.06 5.52
C GLY A 393 1.62 -50.78 5.72
N SER A 394 2.72 -50.61 4.97
CA SER A 394 3.31 -49.27 4.76
C SER A 394 2.71 -48.65 3.49
N PRO A 395 2.10 -47.46 3.52
CA PRO A 395 1.61 -46.84 2.30
C PRO A 395 2.80 -46.42 1.43
N ALA A 396 2.87 -46.98 0.23
CA ALA A 396 3.83 -46.62 -0.79
C ALA A 396 3.78 -45.10 -1.11
N PRO A 397 4.91 -44.47 -1.48
CA PRO A 397 4.91 -43.10 -1.96
C PRO A 397 4.08 -43.05 -3.24
N VAL A 398 2.94 -42.36 -3.18
CA VAL A 398 2.08 -42.13 -4.36
C VAL A 398 2.87 -41.28 -5.35
N ALA A 399 3.31 -41.92 -6.43
CA ALA A 399 3.83 -41.26 -7.62
C ALA A 399 2.68 -40.43 -8.22
N VAL A 400 2.72 -39.11 -7.99
CA VAL A 400 1.76 -38.18 -8.60
C VAL A 400 2.18 -37.93 -10.03
N ALA A 401 1.52 -38.61 -10.97
CA ALA A 401 1.56 -38.27 -12.37
C ALA A 401 1.03 -36.83 -12.55
N ALA A 402 1.95 -35.91 -12.89
CA ALA A 402 1.59 -34.56 -13.31
C ALA A 402 0.93 -34.64 -14.69
N GLY A 403 -0.38 -34.86 -14.70
CA GLY A 403 -1.23 -34.86 -15.89
C GLY A 403 -1.25 -33.47 -16.52
N ASN A 404 -0.41 -33.30 -17.53
CA ASN A 404 -0.34 -32.15 -18.41
C ASN A 404 -1.59 -32.17 -19.31
N ARG A 405 -2.65 -31.42 -18.98
CA ARG A 405 -3.76 -31.17 -19.92
C ARG A 405 -3.69 -29.70 -20.38
N PRO A 406 -3.50 -29.41 -21.68
CA PRO A 406 -3.60 -28.06 -22.19
C PRO A 406 -5.07 -27.64 -22.14
N TRP A 407 -5.41 -26.75 -21.22
CA TRP A 407 -6.72 -26.11 -21.20
C TRP A 407 -6.78 -25.17 -22.41
N GLY A 408 -7.79 -25.35 -23.26
CA GLY A 408 -7.92 -24.57 -24.50
C GLY A 408 -7.84 -23.07 -24.22
N ALA A 409 -7.06 -22.37 -25.05
CA ALA A 409 -6.96 -20.92 -25.11
C ALA A 409 -8.30 -20.13 -24.96
N PRO A 410 -9.49 -20.64 -25.35
CA PRO A 410 -10.74 -19.87 -25.21
C PRO A 410 -11.16 -19.57 -23.76
N LEU A 411 -10.80 -20.41 -22.78
CA LEU A 411 -11.25 -20.22 -21.38
C LEU A 411 -10.38 -19.21 -20.60
N VAL A 412 -9.09 -19.13 -20.94
CA VAL A 412 -8.19 -18.07 -20.42
C VAL A 412 -8.54 -16.73 -21.07
N LEU A 413 -8.87 -16.74 -22.38
CA LEU A 413 -9.40 -15.56 -23.08
C LEU A 413 -10.76 -15.13 -22.53
N GLY A 414 -11.63 -16.05 -22.12
CA GLY A 414 -12.91 -15.74 -21.49
C GLY A 414 -12.78 -15.05 -20.13
N LEU A 415 -11.83 -15.47 -19.29
CA LEU A 415 -11.55 -14.81 -18.00
C LEU A 415 -10.88 -13.44 -18.19
N VAL A 416 -9.98 -13.32 -19.18
CA VAL A 416 -9.38 -12.04 -19.59
C VAL A 416 -10.42 -11.12 -20.23
N ALA A 417 -11.41 -11.66 -20.95
CA ALA A 417 -12.52 -10.90 -21.53
C ALA A 417 -13.51 -10.40 -20.47
N VAL A 418 -13.79 -11.18 -19.43
CA VAL A 418 -14.57 -10.71 -18.27
C VAL A 418 -13.81 -9.62 -17.50
N LEU A 419 -12.49 -9.70 -17.42
CA LEU A 419 -11.62 -8.64 -16.89
C LEU A 419 -11.56 -7.41 -17.84
N ALA A 420 -11.70 -7.60 -19.15
CA ALA A 420 -11.71 -6.53 -20.16
C ALA A 420 -13.08 -5.86 -20.34
N LEU A 421 -14.19 -6.58 -20.11
CA LEU A 421 -15.54 -6.00 -20.10
C LEU A 421 -15.78 -5.11 -18.87
N GLY A 422 -15.08 -5.37 -17.76
CA GLY A 422 -14.97 -4.43 -16.64
C GLY A 422 -14.20 -3.15 -16.98
N LEU A 423 -13.30 -3.18 -17.99
CA LEU A 423 -12.55 -2.02 -18.48
C LEU A 423 -13.36 -1.14 -19.45
N THR A 424 -14.32 -1.70 -20.19
CA THR A 424 -15.19 -0.92 -21.10
C THR A 424 -16.25 -0.08 -20.39
N GLY A 425 -16.57 -0.37 -19.13
CA GLY A 425 -17.49 0.45 -18.32
C GLY A 425 -16.86 1.70 -17.70
N VAL A 426 -15.53 1.82 -17.72
CA VAL A 426 -14.78 2.90 -17.05
C VAL A 426 -14.14 3.89 -18.06
N ALA A 427 -14.25 3.63 -19.36
CA ALA A 427 -13.58 4.42 -20.39
C ALA A 427 -14.45 5.50 -21.08
N VAL A 428 -15.66 5.81 -20.59
CA VAL A 428 -16.58 6.78 -21.24
C VAL A 428 -16.94 8.00 -20.37
N ALA A 429 -16.23 8.24 -19.26
CA ALA A 429 -16.48 9.45 -18.46
C ALA A 429 -15.18 10.25 -18.21
N SER A 430 -14.66 10.84 -19.28
CA SER A 430 -13.84 12.05 -19.17
C SER A 430 -14.64 13.19 -19.82
N PRO A 431 -15.14 14.18 -19.07
CA PRO A 431 -15.60 15.42 -19.68
C PRO A 431 -14.37 16.13 -20.27
N GLY A 432 -14.50 16.63 -21.50
CA GLY A 432 -13.52 17.57 -22.05
C GLY A 432 -13.46 18.86 -21.23
N PRO A 433 -12.42 19.69 -21.40
CA PRO A 433 -12.29 20.95 -20.67
C PRO A 433 -13.49 21.87 -21.01
N PRO A 434 -14.16 22.47 -20.00
CA PRO A 434 -15.26 23.37 -20.27
C PRO A 434 -14.74 24.67 -20.92
N THR A 435 -15.30 25.01 -22.07
CA THR A 435 -15.21 26.36 -22.64
C THR A 435 -16.07 27.29 -21.78
N ALA A 436 -15.40 28.17 -21.02
CA ALA A 436 -16.06 29.22 -20.25
C ALA A 436 -16.76 30.22 -21.19
N SER A 437 -18.05 30.43 -21.00
CA SER A 437 -18.77 31.58 -21.55
C SER A 437 -18.76 32.72 -20.52
N PRO A 438 -18.53 33.98 -20.92
CA PRO A 438 -18.38 35.07 -19.98
C PRO A 438 -19.74 35.50 -19.42
N GLN A 439 -19.94 35.33 -18.12
CA GLN A 439 -21.01 36.03 -17.41
C GLN A 439 -20.47 37.25 -16.65
N ARG A 440 -21.30 38.28 -16.66
CA ARG A 440 -21.01 39.69 -16.42
C ARG A 440 -21.10 40.01 -14.92
N GLN A 441 -20.02 40.49 -14.30
CA GLN A 441 -20.00 40.96 -12.90
C GLN A 441 -20.72 42.32 -12.73
N PRO A 442 -21.54 42.54 -11.67
CA PRO A 442 -22.07 43.85 -11.29
C PRO A 442 -21.14 44.62 -10.34
N GLN A 443 -20.86 45.87 -10.73
CA GLN A 443 -20.31 47.07 -10.05
C GLN A 443 -19.56 46.98 -8.69
N ALA A 444 -18.40 47.64 -8.69
CA ALA A 444 -17.36 47.74 -7.67
C ALA A 444 -17.83 48.33 -6.32
N GLN A 445 -17.86 47.49 -5.28
CA GLN A 445 -17.34 47.83 -3.95
C GLN A 445 -15.84 47.54 -3.96
N GLU A 446 -15.02 48.28 -3.19
CA GLU A 446 -13.58 48.03 -3.19
C GLU A 446 -13.31 46.80 -2.33
N THR A 447 -13.44 45.63 -2.93
CA THR A 447 -13.29 44.35 -2.25
C THR A 447 -11.82 44.04 -1.98
N ARG A 448 -11.54 43.43 -0.83
CA ARG A 448 -10.26 42.77 -0.54
C ARG A 448 -10.49 41.30 -0.18
N TYR A 449 -10.12 40.40 -1.08
CA TYR A 449 -10.24 38.97 -0.84
C TYR A 449 -9.26 38.50 0.23
N ILE A 450 -9.74 37.64 1.13
CA ILE A 450 -8.88 37.05 2.16
C ILE A 450 -7.76 36.22 1.52
N SER A 451 -8.01 35.57 0.38
CA SER A 451 -7.01 34.81 -0.37
C SER A 451 -5.88 35.66 -0.96
N ASP A 452 -6.00 36.98 -1.01
CA ASP A 452 -4.92 37.89 -1.47
C ASP A 452 -4.15 38.54 -0.32
N LEU A 453 -4.64 38.40 0.92
CA LEU A 453 -4.07 39.08 2.08
C LEU A 453 -2.96 38.25 2.76
N PRO A 454 -2.00 38.93 3.42
CA PRO A 454 -1.01 38.27 4.25
C PRO A 454 -1.65 37.71 5.52
N TYR A 455 -1.31 36.46 5.87
CA TYR A 455 -1.78 35.82 7.10
C TYR A 455 -0.81 36.07 8.24
N THR A 456 -1.31 36.58 9.36
CA THR A 456 -0.51 36.83 10.56
C THR A 456 -0.36 35.57 11.42
N ALA A 457 -1.24 34.59 11.25
CA ALA A 457 -1.09 33.24 11.77
C ALA A 457 -1.86 32.26 10.88
N ILE A 458 -1.31 31.07 10.66
CA ILE A 458 -1.91 30.02 9.85
C ILE A 458 -1.66 28.66 10.48
N ALA A 459 -2.71 27.84 10.56
CA ALA A 459 -2.65 26.43 10.90
C ALA A 459 -3.76 25.71 10.13
N ASN A 460 -3.52 24.46 9.77
CA ASN A 460 -4.45 23.63 9.03
C ASN A 460 -4.32 22.18 9.51
N GLY A 461 -5.40 21.40 9.45
CA GLY A 461 -5.39 20.02 9.96
C GLY A 461 -4.70 19.00 9.04
N LEU A 462 -4.64 19.28 7.74
CA LEU A 462 -4.04 18.46 6.69
C LEU A 462 -3.59 19.38 5.55
N GLY A 463 -2.34 19.25 5.11
CA GLY A 463 -1.71 20.12 4.11
C GLY A 463 -1.79 21.63 4.39
N PRO A 464 -1.37 22.46 3.43
CA PRO A 464 -1.48 23.91 3.55
C PRO A 464 -2.93 24.39 3.36
N VAL A 465 -3.19 25.63 3.79
CA VAL A 465 -4.44 26.33 3.42
C VAL A 465 -4.32 26.68 1.95
N GLU A 466 -5.30 26.23 1.17
CA GLU A 466 -5.35 26.47 -0.27
C GLU A 466 -6.02 27.81 -0.54
N ARG A 467 -5.38 28.64 -1.37
CA ARG A 467 -5.94 29.91 -1.84
C ARG A 467 -6.68 29.63 -3.14
N ASP A 468 -7.89 30.16 -3.24
CA ASP A 468 -8.74 30.13 -4.45
C ASP A 468 -9.03 28.70 -4.97
N SER A 469 -8.87 27.71 -4.10
CA SER A 469 -9.15 26.30 -4.35
C SER A 469 -9.55 25.61 -3.05
N THR A 470 -10.19 24.45 -3.16
CA THR A 470 -10.52 23.57 -2.02
C THR A 470 -9.25 22.97 -1.42
N ASN A 471 -9.28 22.45 -0.18
CA ASN A 471 -8.12 21.70 0.35
C ASN A 471 -8.10 20.30 -0.26
N GLY A 472 -7.12 20.01 -1.11
CA GLY A 472 -7.02 18.75 -1.85
C GLY A 472 -6.28 17.64 -1.09
N GLY A 473 -5.55 17.98 -0.03
CA GLY A 473 -4.86 17.01 0.79
C GLY A 473 -3.59 17.58 1.44
N ASP A 474 -2.47 16.93 1.17
CA ASP A 474 -1.19 17.18 1.83
C ASP A 474 -0.28 18.16 1.07
N GLU A 475 -0.50 18.33 -0.24
CA GLU A 475 0.37 19.13 -1.10
C GLU A 475 -0.25 20.51 -1.38
N PRO A 476 0.55 21.58 -1.55
CA PRO A 476 0.04 22.86 -2.00
C PRO A 476 -0.54 22.76 -3.42
N GLU A 477 -1.58 23.55 -3.70
CA GLU A 477 -2.22 23.67 -5.02
C GLU A 477 -2.79 22.34 -5.55
N ASP A 478 -3.07 21.39 -4.65
CA ASP A 478 -3.72 20.12 -4.97
C ASP A 478 -5.26 20.20 -4.93
N GLY A 479 -5.76 21.38 -4.60
CA GLY A 479 -7.16 21.73 -4.51
C GLY A 479 -7.92 21.73 -5.83
N ALA A 480 -9.16 21.25 -5.81
CA ALA A 480 -10.10 21.49 -6.90
C ALA A 480 -10.63 22.94 -6.85
N PRO A 481 -11.13 23.49 -7.98
CA PRO A 481 -11.85 24.76 -7.99
C PRO A 481 -12.96 24.78 -6.93
N ILE A 482 -13.19 25.95 -6.33
CA ILE A 482 -14.23 26.09 -5.31
C ILE A 482 -15.60 26.07 -5.98
N GLU A 483 -16.42 25.09 -5.60
CA GLU A 483 -17.82 25.00 -6.02
C GLU A 483 -18.69 24.76 -4.79
N VAL A 484 -19.73 25.58 -4.61
CA VAL A 484 -20.73 25.43 -3.55
C VAL A 484 -22.11 25.57 -4.17
N ASP A 485 -22.97 24.56 -3.97
CA ASP A 485 -24.33 24.50 -4.52
C ASP A 485 -24.41 24.71 -6.05
N GLY A 486 -23.42 24.21 -6.80
CA GLY A 486 -23.34 24.36 -8.26
C GLY A 486 -22.83 25.72 -8.72
N ILE A 487 -22.41 26.60 -7.80
CA ILE A 487 -21.85 27.92 -8.10
C ILE A 487 -20.33 27.84 -7.90
N GLY A 488 -19.58 28.15 -8.97
CA GLY A 488 -18.13 28.28 -8.93
C GLY A 488 -17.71 29.62 -8.34
N TYR A 489 -16.71 29.60 -7.47
CA TYR A 489 -16.13 30.79 -6.87
C TYR A 489 -14.66 30.91 -7.27
N GLU A 490 -14.29 32.06 -7.84
CA GLU A 490 -12.91 32.34 -8.23
C GLU A 490 -12.02 32.62 -7.02
N HIS A 491 -12.59 33.13 -5.93
CA HIS A 491 -11.86 33.48 -4.72
C HIS A 491 -12.35 32.74 -3.49
N GLY A 492 -11.43 32.36 -2.59
CA GLY A 492 -11.78 31.74 -1.31
C GLY A 492 -10.63 30.98 -0.67
N LEU A 493 -10.93 30.24 0.40
CA LEU A 493 -9.96 29.40 1.11
C LEU A 493 -10.45 27.97 1.27
N GLY A 494 -9.62 27.02 0.88
CA GLY A 494 -9.75 25.60 1.17
C GLY A 494 -8.97 25.22 2.42
N VAL A 495 -9.62 24.57 3.38
CA VAL A 495 -9.00 24.17 4.65
C VAL A 495 -9.42 22.77 5.09
N TYR A 496 -8.61 22.17 5.96
CA TYR A 496 -8.92 20.95 6.68
C TYR A 496 -9.22 21.26 8.16
N PRO A 497 -10.23 20.65 8.80
CA PRO A 497 -10.62 20.96 10.17
C PRO A 497 -9.48 20.87 11.19
N PHE A 498 -9.62 21.61 12.29
CA PHE A 498 -8.51 22.09 13.12
C PHE A 498 -7.66 23.16 12.44
N SER A 499 -8.27 23.91 11.51
CA SER A 499 -7.66 25.07 10.86
C SER A 499 -7.91 26.37 11.60
N ARG A 500 -6.98 27.30 11.40
CA ARG A 500 -6.98 28.65 11.94
C ARG A 500 -6.23 29.56 10.97
N ILE A 501 -6.91 30.55 10.41
CA ILE A 501 -6.28 31.61 9.61
C ILE A 501 -6.57 32.95 10.27
N ARG A 502 -5.52 33.71 10.60
CA ARG A 502 -5.64 35.03 11.21
C ARG A 502 -5.19 36.11 10.23
N VAL A 503 -6.05 37.09 10.02
CA VAL A 503 -5.85 38.16 9.04
C VAL A 503 -6.17 39.50 9.71
N ALA A 504 -5.30 40.49 9.50
CA ALA A 504 -5.57 41.85 9.91
C ALA A 504 -6.63 42.46 8.97
N ARG A 505 -7.61 43.17 9.52
CA ARG A 505 -8.60 43.91 8.73
C ARG A 505 -7.92 45.17 8.18
N PRO A 506 -7.95 45.43 6.87
CA PRO A 506 -7.52 46.72 6.34
C PRO A 506 -8.38 47.85 6.94
N ALA A 507 -7.76 48.98 7.27
CA ALA A 507 -8.40 50.05 8.06
C ALA A 507 -9.69 50.57 7.41
N GLU A 508 -9.72 50.63 6.09
CA GLU A 508 -10.82 51.08 5.23
C GLU A 508 -12.02 50.13 5.17
N CYS A 509 -11.84 48.84 5.49
CA CYS A 509 -12.90 47.85 5.30
C CYS A 509 -13.72 47.67 6.57
N HIS A 510 -15.04 47.61 6.47
CA HIS A 510 -15.93 47.65 7.63
C HIS A 510 -16.82 46.41 7.76
N ARG A 511 -16.76 45.49 6.80
CA ARG A 511 -17.56 44.26 6.80
C ARG A 511 -16.77 43.07 6.29
N PHE A 512 -17.04 41.88 6.83
CA PHE A 512 -16.58 40.60 6.31
C PHE A 512 -17.75 39.85 5.69
N VAL A 513 -17.54 39.31 4.49
CA VAL A 513 -18.51 38.48 3.76
C VAL A 513 -17.84 37.18 3.33
N ALA A 514 -18.53 36.06 3.47
CA ALA A 514 -18.11 34.76 2.96
C ALA A 514 -19.31 33.82 2.79
N VAL A 515 -19.13 32.74 2.02
CA VAL A 515 -19.99 31.56 2.01
C VAL A 515 -19.21 30.41 2.64
N VAL A 516 -19.72 29.86 3.74
CA VAL A 516 -19.11 28.71 4.40
C VAL A 516 -19.78 27.42 3.98
N ALA A 517 -19.00 26.41 3.59
CA ALA A 517 -19.51 25.12 3.19
C ALA A 517 -18.59 23.99 3.65
N ALA A 518 -19.19 22.92 4.15
CA ALA A 518 -18.49 21.66 4.32
C ALA A 518 -18.41 20.96 2.96
N VAL A 519 -17.22 20.51 2.59
CA VAL A 519 -16.98 19.81 1.34
C VAL A 519 -16.63 18.36 1.66
N ALA A 520 -17.27 17.44 0.93
CA ALA A 520 -16.95 16.04 1.06
C ALA A 520 -15.49 15.83 0.62
N PRO A 521 -14.62 15.26 1.46
CA PRO A 521 -13.31 14.82 1.01
C PRO A 521 -13.49 13.82 -0.12
N ALA A 522 -12.57 13.81 -1.08
CA ALA A 522 -12.58 12.81 -2.14
C ALA A 522 -12.66 11.40 -1.52
N GLY A 523 -13.74 10.66 -1.82
CA GLY A 523 -13.93 9.32 -1.29
C GLY A 523 -14.68 9.20 0.04
N ASN A 524 -15.20 10.29 0.65
CA ASN A 524 -16.01 10.22 1.88
C ASN A 524 -17.35 10.97 1.76
N ALA A 525 -18.45 10.20 1.61
CA ALA A 525 -19.80 10.74 1.42
C ALA A 525 -20.58 11.05 2.72
N ASP A 526 -20.02 10.73 3.89
CA ASP A 526 -20.61 11.10 5.20
C ASP A 526 -19.52 11.53 6.18
N PRO A 527 -18.82 12.63 5.87
CA PRO A 527 -17.70 13.08 6.69
C PRO A 527 -18.16 13.60 8.05
N ALA A 528 -17.25 13.53 9.03
CA ALA A 528 -17.56 14.04 10.36
C ALA A 528 -17.91 15.53 10.27
N ARG A 529 -18.93 15.93 11.04
CA ARG A 529 -19.46 17.30 11.03
C ARG A 529 -18.37 18.29 11.40
N ILE A 530 -18.36 19.43 10.71
CA ILE A 530 -17.41 20.51 10.95
C ILE A 530 -18.14 21.78 11.38
N GLY A 531 -17.50 22.61 12.18
CA GLY A 531 -18.05 23.88 12.65
C GLY A 531 -17.14 25.03 12.28
N PHE A 532 -17.70 26.05 11.64
CA PHE A 532 -17.05 27.31 11.31
C PHE A 532 -17.26 28.31 12.44
N THR A 533 -16.20 28.99 12.84
CA THR A 533 -16.25 30.11 13.78
C THR A 533 -15.41 31.25 13.26
N VAL A 534 -15.97 32.47 13.25
CA VAL A 534 -15.20 33.70 13.02
C VAL A 534 -15.01 34.37 14.36
N TRP A 535 -13.76 34.64 14.73
CA TRP A 535 -13.42 35.45 15.90
C TRP A 535 -12.97 36.83 15.45
N GLY A 536 -13.31 37.86 16.21
CA GLY A 536 -12.73 39.21 16.08
C GLY A 536 -12.13 39.59 17.42
N ASP A 537 -10.84 39.93 17.44
CA ASP A 537 -10.10 40.31 18.66
C ASP A 537 -10.39 39.42 19.87
N ASP A 538 -10.25 38.10 19.66
CA ASP A 538 -10.44 37.03 20.65
C ASP A 538 -11.89 36.85 21.15
N ARG A 539 -12.88 37.48 20.50
CA ARG A 539 -14.32 37.28 20.76
C ARG A 539 -15.01 36.58 19.57
N PRO A 540 -15.89 35.58 19.80
CA PRO A 540 -16.57 34.91 18.71
C PRO A 540 -17.66 35.81 18.11
N LEU A 541 -17.56 36.13 16.82
CA LEU A 541 -18.53 36.94 16.07
C LEU A 541 -19.57 36.08 15.35
N TYR A 542 -19.18 34.87 14.94
CA TYR A 542 -20.05 33.94 14.21
C TYR A 542 -19.77 32.50 14.58
N ARG A 543 -20.82 31.66 14.61
CA ARG A 543 -20.72 30.20 14.68
C ARG A 543 -21.76 29.57 13.77
N SER A 544 -21.34 28.64 12.92
CA SER A 544 -22.28 27.91 12.06
C SER A 544 -23.05 26.80 12.79
N GLY A 545 -22.51 26.31 13.92
CA GLY A 545 -22.86 24.98 14.42
C GLY A 545 -22.29 23.87 13.53
N PRO A 546 -22.56 22.59 13.84
CA PRO A 546 -22.09 21.48 13.03
C PRO A 546 -22.75 21.49 11.65
N MET A 547 -21.94 21.44 10.60
CA MET A 547 -22.34 21.38 9.20
C MET A 547 -21.81 20.10 8.55
N THR A 548 -22.56 19.63 7.56
CA THR A 548 -22.25 18.51 6.65
C THR A 548 -22.30 19.01 5.21
N PRO A 549 -21.74 18.27 4.24
CA PRO A 549 -21.85 18.64 2.83
C PRO A 549 -23.28 18.71 2.29
N ARG A 550 -24.27 18.13 2.99
CA ARG A 550 -25.68 18.18 2.60
C ARG A 550 -26.38 19.48 2.97
N ASP A 551 -25.78 20.27 3.86
CA ASP A 551 -26.39 21.52 4.36
C ASP A 551 -26.20 22.70 3.37
N GLY A 552 -25.42 22.50 2.31
CA GLY A 552 -25.11 23.52 1.32
C GLY A 552 -24.23 24.67 1.86
N GLY A 553 -24.10 25.72 1.05
CA GLY A 553 -23.42 26.95 1.42
C GLY A 553 -24.25 27.82 2.36
N ARG A 554 -23.61 28.39 3.39
CA ARG A 554 -24.25 29.38 4.26
C ARG A 554 -23.54 30.72 4.16
N HIS A 555 -24.31 31.76 3.85
CA HIS A 555 -23.80 33.13 3.81
C HIS A 555 -23.47 33.65 5.22
N VAL A 556 -22.32 34.30 5.34
CA VAL A 556 -21.82 34.96 6.54
C VAL A 556 -21.57 36.41 6.19
N THR A 557 -22.21 37.33 6.91
CA THR A 557 -22.03 38.77 6.78
C THR A 557 -21.87 39.36 8.17
N LEU A 558 -20.72 39.97 8.46
CA LEU A 558 -20.37 40.51 9.78
C LEU A 558 -19.89 41.95 9.66
N GLU A 559 -20.42 42.84 10.48
CA GLU A 559 -19.89 44.20 10.65
C GLU A 559 -18.64 44.16 11.56
N LEU A 560 -17.59 44.90 11.19
CA LEU A 560 -16.26 44.82 11.82
C LEU A 560 -15.76 46.16 12.40
N ARG A 561 -16.68 47.09 12.70
CA ARG A 561 -16.36 48.49 13.02
C ARG A 561 -15.33 48.65 14.15
N ASP A 562 -15.31 47.73 15.12
CA ASP A 562 -14.39 47.72 16.27
C ASP A 562 -13.52 46.45 16.33
N VAL A 563 -13.22 45.84 15.18
CA VAL A 563 -12.42 44.61 15.09
C VAL A 563 -11.15 44.88 14.29
N GLU A 564 -9.97 44.71 14.86
CA GLU A 564 -8.70 44.95 14.15
C GLU A 564 -8.23 43.72 13.36
N ARG A 565 -8.54 42.52 13.84
CA ARG A 565 -8.18 41.25 13.19
C ARG A 565 -9.29 40.23 13.34
N ILE A 566 -9.46 39.42 12.30
CA ILE A 566 -10.35 38.26 12.35
C ILE A 566 -9.55 36.96 12.33
N GLU A 567 -10.12 35.93 12.95
CA GLU A 567 -9.61 34.57 12.90
C GLU A 567 -10.70 33.62 12.38
N LEU A 568 -10.42 32.98 11.25
CA LEU A 568 -11.26 31.98 10.61
C LEU A 568 -10.88 30.60 11.15
N VAL A 569 -11.78 29.96 11.87
CA VAL A 569 -11.51 28.69 12.58
C VAL A 569 -12.50 27.63 12.12
N VAL A 570 -11.97 26.45 11.78
CA VAL A 570 -12.80 25.25 11.52
C VAL A 570 -12.45 24.17 12.52
N THR A 571 -13.47 23.60 13.16
CA THR A 571 -13.34 22.51 14.14
C THR A 571 -14.16 21.31 13.74
N THR A 572 -13.87 20.14 14.29
CA THR A 572 -14.67 18.93 14.15
C THR A 572 -14.63 18.12 15.44
N ARG A 573 -15.60 17.25 15.69
CA ARG A 573 -15.57 16.31 16.82
C ARG A 573 -14.77 15.07 16.44
N ARG A 574 -14.02 14.49 17.40
CA ARG A 574 -13.22 13.25 17.19
C ARG A 574 -14.09 11.99 17.20
N ASP A 575 -15.16 12.00 16.42
CA ASP A 575 -16.16 10.93 16.40
C ASP A 575 -15.88 10.02 15.19
N GLY A 576 -14.71 9.38 15.18
CA GLY A 576 -14.37 8.21 14.35
C GLY A 576 -14.35 8.32 12.81
N GLY A 577 -14.88 9.39 12.20
CA GLY A 577 -14.89 9.61 10.75
C GLY A 577 -13.80 10.58 10.28
N LEU A 578 -13.35 10.43 9.03
CA LEU A 578 -12.57 11.48 8.37
C LEU A 578 -13.44 12.75 8.31
N PRO A 579 -12.98 13.88 8.83
CA PRO A 579 -13.78 15.10 8.83
C PRO A 579 -13.90 15.69 7.43
N ALA A 580 -14.94 16.49 7.23
CA ALA A 580 -15.15 17.16 5.94
C ALA A 580 -14.03 18.16 5.69
N THR A 581 -13.63 18.39 4.45
CA THR A 581 -12.86 19.61 4.17
C THR A 581 -13.81 20.80 4.28
N ALA A 582 -13.26 21.98 4.48
CA ALA A 582 -14.03 23.21 4.66
C ALA A 582 -13.62 24.22 3.60
N VAL A 583 -14.60 24.99 3.16
CA VAL A 583 -14.39 26.08 2.23
C VAL A 583 -14.95 27.37 2.81
N TRP A 584 -14.16 28.42 2.74
CA TRP A 584 -14.57 29.81 2.89
C TRP A 584 -14.62 30.45 1.50
N ALA A 585 -15.72 30.26 0.79
CA ALA A 585 -15.92 30.75 -0.58
C ALA A 585 -16.22 32.25 -0.58
N ASP A 586 -15.71 32.98 -1.57
CA ASP A 586 -15.85 34.44 -1.70
C ASP A 586 -15.50 35.21 -0.41
N ALA A 587 -14.57 34.68 0.37
CA ALA A 587 -14.19 35.26 1.65
C ALA A 587 -13.48 36.60 1.42
N GLN A 588 -14.09 37.70 1.86
CA GLN A 588 -13.65 39.04 1.52
C GLN A 588 -13.97 40.06 2.61
N PHE A 589 -13.17 41.11 2.66
CA PHE A 589 -13.54 42.35 3.30
C PHE A 589 -14.19 43.29 2.30
N GLN A 590 -15.28 43.94 2.72
CA GLN A 590 -15.91 45.03 1.99
C GLN A 590 -15.49 46.36 2.61
N CYS A 591 -14.97 47.21 1.73
CA CYS A 591 -14.54 48.58 1.93
C CYS A 591 -15.39 49.42 0.95
#